data_AF-A0A1U7V125-F1
#
_entry.id   AF-A0A1U7V125-F1
#
_cell.length_a   1.000
_cell.length_b   1.000
_cell.length_c   1.000
_cell.angle_alpha   90.00
_cell.angle_beta   90.00
_cell.angle_gamma   90.00
#
_symmetry.space_group_name_H-M   'P 1'
#
loop_
_entity.id
_entity.type
_entity.pdbx_description
1 polymer ?
#
loop_
_entity_poly.entity_id
_entity_poly.type
_entity_poly.pdbx_seq_one_letter_code
_entity_poly.pdbx_strand_id
1 'polypeptide(L)' 'MFDIKGWAEYVVEWAAKDPYGFLTTVILALTPLFLASAVLSWKLAKMIEAKKKEQKKKQKRQENIAKAKRLKKGLKE' A
#
# COMPACT_ATOMS: atom_id res chain seq x y z
N MET A 1 -28.56 3.45 19.29
CA MET A 1 -28.06 4.14 18.08
C MET A 1 -27.00 5.12 18.57
N PHE A 2 -25.77 5.05 18.06
CA PHE A 2 -24.71 5.98 18.50
C PHE A 2 -25.15 7.41 18.18
N ASP A 3 -25.19 8.27 19.20
CA ASP A 3 -25.54 9.68 19.02
C ASP A 3 -24.34 10.45 18.46
N ILE A 4 -24.26 10.45 17.14
CA ILE A 4 -23.18 11.10 16.39
C ILE A 4 -23.21 12.62 16.59
N LYS A 5 -24.39 13.21 16.82
CA LYS A 5 -24.52 14.65 17.03
C LYS A 5 -23.92 15.06 18.37
N GLY A 6 -24.32 14.41 19.46
CA GLY A 6 -23.76 14.68 20.79
C GLY A 6 -22.24 14.43 20.85
N TRP A 7 -21.75 13.40 20.15
CA TRP A 7 -20.31 13.17 20.04
C TRP A 7 -19.58 14.28 19.25
N ALA A 8 -20.13 14.71 18.12
CA ALA A 8 -19.53 15.77 17.32
C ALA A 8 -19.52 17.12 18.05
N GLU A 9 -20.62 17.45 18.73
CA GLU A 9 -20.71 18.66 19.56
C GLU A 9 -19.66 18.65 20.67
N TYR A 10 -19.50 17.53 21.38
CA TYR A 10 -18.44 17.36 22.38
C TYR A 10 -17.03 17.56 21.82
N VAL A 11 -16.75 16.96 20.65
CA VAL A 11 -15.44 17.09 20.00
C VAL A 11 -15.17 18.54 19.57
N VAL A 12 -16.19 19.24 19.03
CA VAL A 12 -16.08 20.64 18.62
C VAL A 12 -15.91 21.56 19.83
N GLU A 13 -16.67 21.33 20.90
CA GLU A 13 -16.54 22.08 22.15
C GLU A 13 -15.15 21.90 22.78
N TRP A 14 -14.61 20.67 22.74
CA TRP A 14 -13.26 20.38 23.21
C TRP A 14 -12.20 21.10 22.37
N ALA A 15 -12.31 21.05 21.04
CA ALA A 15 -11.40 21.76 20.14
C ALA A 15 -11.46 23.29 20.33
N ALA A 16 -12.61 23.84 20.71
CA ALA A 16 -12.78 25.27 20.98
C ALA A 16 -12.18 25.70 22.34
N LYS A 17 -12.30 24.86 23.38
CA LYS A 17 -11.79 25.15 24.73
C LYS A 17 -10.28 24.96 24.85
N ASP A 18 -9.74 23.91 24.24
CA ASP A 18 -8.30 23.61 24.28
C ASP A 18 -7.82 23.11 22.91
N PRO A 19 -7.52 24.03 21.98
CA PRO A 19 -7.13 23.67 20.62
C PRO A 19 -5.79 22.93 20.58
N TYR A 20 -4.84 23.27 21.46
CA TYR A 20 -3.53 22.64 21.48
C TYR A 20 -3.58 21.24 22.12
N GLY A 21 -4.34 21.06 23.20
CA GLY A 21 -4.60 19.74 23.80
C GLY A 21 -5.36 18.80 22.86
N PHE A 22 -6.34 19.33 22.12
CA PHE A 22 -7.05 18.62 21.06
C PHE A 22 -6.07 18.13 19.98
N LEU A 23 -5.30 19.05 19.39
CA LEU A 23 -4.38 18.74 18.30
C LEU A 23 -3.29 17.76 18.74
N THR A 24 -2.70 17.94 19.91
CA THR A 24 -1.67 17.03 20.42
C THR A 24 -2.22 15.63 20.64
N THR A 25 -3.42 15.49 21.19
CA THR A 25 -4.05 14.17 21.39
C THR A 25 -4.36 13.50 20.07
N VAL A 26 -4.91 14.25 19.10
CA VAL A 26 -5.21 13.74 17.75
C VAL A 26 -3.93 13.31 17.04
N ILE A 27 -2.87 14.12 17.10
CA ILE A 27 -1.58 13.81 16.49
C ILE A 27 -0.96 12.58 17.18
N LEU A 28 -0.94 12.52 18.51
CA LEU A 28 -0.39 11.38 19.27
C LEU A 28 -1.14 10.08 18.97
N ALA A 29 -2.45 10.13 18.71
CA ALA A 29 -3.22 8.96 18.31
C ALA A 29 -2.98 8.58 16.83
N LEU A 30 -2.92 9.57 15.94
CA LEU A 30 -2.77 9.35 14.49
C LEU A 30 -1.35 8.95 14.10
N THR A 31 -0.31 9.53 14.71
CA THR A 31 1.09 9.26 14.38
C THR A 31 1.45 7.77 14.42
N PRO A 32 1.18 7.00 15.50
CA PRO A 32 1.51 5.57 15.53
C PRO A 32 0.68 4.77 14.51
N LEU A 33 -0.58 5.13 14.29
CA LEU A 33 -1.42 4.49 13.27
C LEU A 33 -0.89 4.73 11.86
N PHE A 34 -0.42 5.96 11.59
CA PHE A 34 0.15 6.33 10.31
C PHE A 34 1.50 5.63 10.08
N LEU A 35 2.34 5.54 11.11
CA LEU A 35 3.59 4.79 11.04
C LEU A 35 3.35 3.30 10.77
N ALA A 36 2.39 2.68 11.45
CA ALA A 36 2.01 1.29 11.20
C ALA A 36 1.53 1.10 9.75
N SER A 37 0.68 2.01 9.25
CA SER A 37 0.22 2.01 7.86
C SER A 37 1.37 2.15 6.86
N ALA A 38 2.34 3.02 7.13
CA ALA A 38 3.51 3.22 6.28
C ALA A 38 4.40 1.98 6.23
N VAL A 39 4.66 1.33 7.38
CA VAL A 39 5.43 0.09 7.47
C VAL A 39 4.75 -1.04 6.70
N LEU A 40 3.43 -1.20 6.88
CA LEU A 40 2.66 -2.20 6.17
C LEU A 40 2.64 -1.95 4.66
N SER A 41 2.43 -0.70 4.25
CA SER A 41 2.47 -0.29 2.84
C SER A 41 3.83 -0.55 2.21
N TRP A 42 4.93 -0.31 2.94
CA TRP A 42 6.27 -0.62 2.45
C TRP A 42 6.51 -2.12 2.31
N LYS A 43 6.05 -2.92 3.28
CA LYS A 43 6.13 -4.38 3.21
C LYS A 43 5.35 -4.93 2.01
N LEU A 44 4.15 -4.40 1.76
CA LEU A 44 3.34 -4.74 0.59
C LEU A 44 4.05 -4.34 -0.71
N ALA A 45 4.60 -3.14 -0.80
CA ALA A 45 5.34 -2.66 -1.96
C ALA A 45 6.52 -3.58 -2.30
N LYS A 46 7.30 -4.00 -1.30
CA LYS A 46 8.41 -4.96 -1.49
C LYS A 46 7.94 -6.31 -2.01
N MET A 47 6.81 -6.84 -1.51
CA MET A 47 6.26 -8.11 -2.01
C MET A 47 5.80 -7.98 -3.47
N ILE A 48 5.18 -6.86 -3.84
CA ILE A 48 4.77 -6.59 -5.23
C ILE A 48 6.01 -6.50 -6.13
N GLU A 49 7.07 -5.81 -5.70
CA GLU A 49 8.31 -5.69 -6.47
C GLU A 49 8.98 -7.06 -6.69
N ALA A 50 9.05 -7.89 -5.66
CA ALA A 50 9.59 -9.25 -5.74
C ALA A 50 8.80 -10.11 -6.73
N LYS A 51 7.46 -10.10 -6.64
CA LYS A 51 6.58 -10.80 -7.59
C LYS A 51 6.77 -10.30 -9.02
N LYS A 52 6.87 -8.99 -9.24
CA LYS A 52 7.14 -8.41 -10.57
C LYS A 52 8.48 -8.87 -11.15
N LYS A 53 9.54 -8.89 -10.33
CA LYS A 53 10.86 -9.38 -10.77
C LYS A 53 10.83 -10.86 -11.16
N GLU A 54 10.15 -11.69 -10.38
CA GLU A 54 10.02 -13.11 -10.66
C GLU A 54 9.22 -13.38 -11.94
N GLN A 55 8.08 -12.70 -12.13
CA GLN A 55 7.29 -12.82 -13.35
C GLN A 55 8.06 -12.35 -14.58
N LYS A 56 8.81 -11.24 -14.47
CA LYS A 56 9.64 -10.75 -15.58
C LYS A 56 10.72 -11.76 -15.98
N LYS A 57 11.32 -12.48 -15.03
CA LYS A 57 12.27 -13.57 -15.33
C LYS A 57 11.58 -14.74 -16.02
N LYS A 58 10.41 -15.17 -15.56
CA LYS A 58 9.61 -16.26 -16.17
C LYS A 58 9.20 -15.90 -17.60
N GLN A 59 8.75 -14.67 -17.83
CA GLN A 59 8.33 -14.18 -19.14
C GLN A 59 9.50 -14.15 -20.14
N LYS A 60 10.66 -13.59 -19.75
CA LYS A 60 11.88 -13.63 -20.57
C LYS A 60 12.31 -15.05 -20.94
N ARG A 61 12.21 -16.01 -20.01
CA ARG A 61 12.53 -17.42 -20.29
C ARG A 61 11.58 -18.01 -21.33
N GLN A 62 10.29 -17.76 -21.21
CA GLN A 62 9.29 -18.23 -22.18
C GLN A 62 9.48 -17.60 -23.57
N GLU A 63 9.75 -16.29 -23.64
CA GLU A 63 10.05 -15.59 -24.89
C GLU A 63 11.27 -16.19 -25.60
N ASN A 64 12.36 -16.47 -24.86
CA ASN A 64 13.56 -17.07 -25.44
C ASN A 64 13.30 -18.51 -25.95
N ILE A 65 12.52 -19.30 -25.21
CA ILE A 65 12.12 -20.65 -25.65
C ILE A 65 11.24 -20.56 -26.91
N ALA A 66 10.28 -19.63 -26.94
CA ALA A 66 9.41 -19.41 -28.10
C ALA A 66 10.21 -18.98 -29.33
N LYS A 67 11.16 -18.04 -29.17
CA LYS A 67 12.08 -17.62 -30.23
C LYS A 67 12.92 -18.78 -30.76
N ALA A 68 13.53 -19.58 -29.88
CA ALA A 68 14.31 -20.75 -30.28
C ALA A 68 13.47 -21.80 -31.01
N LYS A 69 12.23 -22.05 -30.57
CA LYS A 69 11.28 -22.95 -31.26
C LYS A 69 10.91 -22.43 -32.66
N ARG A 70 10.67 -21.12 -32.82
CA ARG A 70 10.39 -20.50 -34.12
C ARG A 70 11.60 -20.61 -35.07
N LEU A 71 12.80 -20.34 -34.57
CA LEU A 71 14.03 -20.43 -35.36
C LEU A 71 14.28 -21.86 -35.86
N LYS A 72 14.10 -22.87 -35.01
CA LYS A 72 14.22 -24.29 -35.40
C LYS A 72 13.16 -24.73 -36.42
N LYS A 73 11.98 -24.09 -36.43
CA LYS A 73 10.91 -24.41 -37.39
C LYS A 73 11.24 -23.81 -38.76
N GLY A 74 11.72 -22.56 -38.82
CA GLY A 74 12.13 -21.92 -40.08
C GLY A 74 13.42 -22.45 -40.69
N LEU A 75 14.26 -23.16 -39.93
CA LEU A 75 15.44 -23.87 -40.46
C LEU A 75 15.10 -25.28 -41.01
N LYS A 76 13.87 -25.75 -40.79
CA LYS A 76 13.38 -27.07 -41.24
C LYS A 76 12.47 -27.00 -42.46
N GLU A 77 12.09 -25.79 -42.89
CA GLU A 77 11.50 -25.51 -44.20
C GLU A 77 12.61 -25.09 -45.16
#